data_AF-A0A0P9YRP5-F1
#
_entry.id   AF-A0A0P9YRP5-F1
#
_cell.length_a   1.000
_cell.length_b   1.000
_cell.length_c   1.000
_cell.angle_alpha   90.00
_cell.angle_beta   90.00
_cell.angle_gamma   90.00
#
_symmetry.space_group_name_H-M   'P 1'
#
loop_
_entity.id
_entity.type
_entity.pdbx_description
1 polymer ?
#
loop_
_entity_poly.entity_id
_entity_poly.type
_entity_poly.pdbx_seq_one_letter_code
_entity_poly.pdbx_strand_id
1 'polypeptide(L)'
;MANQSSAASSPDSYQRMGIRVQKIINSPTAQKSRAALLFRLQDESEDDWAQLLEEIAENDNVTLAWRDDGGVQLFWTVPKED
;
A
#
# COMPACT_ATOMS: atom_id res chain seq x y z
N MET A 1 -19.80 -13.10 -25.78
CA MET A 1 -19.33 -13.47 -24.43
C MET A 1 -18.30 -12.44 -23.98
N ALA A 2 -18.59 -11.69 -22.92
CA ALA A 2 -17.58 -10.93 -22.16
C ALA A 2 -18.16 -10.77 -20.75
N ASN A 3 -17.84 -11.71 -19.87
CA ASN A 3 -18.27 -11.72 -18.48
C ASN A 3 -17.37 -10.74 -17.70
N GLN A 4 -17.75 -9.47 -17.68
CA GLN A 4 -17.17 -8.46 -16.80
C GLN A 4 -17.69 -8.73 -15.38
N SER A 5 -17.09 -9.71 -14.69
CA SER A 5 -17.23 -9.84 -13.25
C SER A 5 -16.16 -8.97 -12.61
N SER A 6 -16.38 -7.65 -12.61
CA SER A 6 -15.80 -6.79 -11.59
C SER A 6 -16.40 -7.29 -10.28
N ALA A 7 -15.67 -8.16 -9.57
CA ALA A 7 -16.00 -8.48 -8.20
C ALA A 7 -15.83 -7.18 -7.43
N ALA A 8 -16.92 -6.42 -7.28
CA ALA A 8 -16.93 -5.22 -6.48
C ALA A 8 -16.46 -5.62 -5.09
N SER A 9 -15.22 -5.28 -4.76
CA SER A 9 -14.65 -5.49 -3.45
C SER A 9 -15.63 -4.93 -2.43
N SER A 10 -16.01 -5.72 -1.42
CA SER A 10 -16.80 -5.16 -0.33
C SER A 10 -15.98 -4.03 0.30
N PRO A 11 -16.60 -2.89 0.65
CA PRO A 11 -15.90 -1.76 1.27
C PRO A 11 -15.04 -2.21 2.48
N ASP A 12 -15.50 -3.25 3.19
CA ASP A 12 -14.77 -3.87 4.29
C ASP A 12 -13.41 -4.46 3.90
N SER A 13 -13.26 -4.99 2.68
CA SER A 13 -12.00 -5.60 2.22
C SER A 13 -10.92 -4.53 1.99
N TYR A 14 -11.26 -3.49 1.22
CA TYR A 14 -10.38 -2.34 0.99
C TYR A 14 -9.96 -1.68 2.31
N GLN A 15 -10.94 -1.43 3.18
CA GLN A 15 -10.72 -0.84 4.50
C GLN A 15 -9.76 -1.69 5.36
N ARG A 16 -9.93 -3.02 5.37
CA ARG A 16 -9.04 -3.92 6.12
C ARG A 16 -7.60 -3.89 5.59
N MET A 17 -7.44 -3.88 4.28
CA MET A 17 -6.14 -3.74 3.63
C MET A 17 -5.47 -2.41 4.01
N GLY A 18 -6.20 -1.29 3.91
CA GLY A 18 -5.71 0.03 4.31
C GLY A 18 -5.28 0.08 5.78
N ILE A 19 -6.07 -0.48 6.71
CA ILE A 19 -5.72 -0.56 8.14
C ILE A 19 -4.43 -1.38 8.34
N ARG A 20 -4.28 -2.51 7.63
CA ARG A 20 -3.09 -3.36 7.70
C ARG A 20 -1.85 -2.61 7.23
N VAL A 21 -1.91 -1.97 6.06
CA VAL A 21 -0.80 -1.18 5.51
C VAL A 21 -0.45 -0.03 6.44
N GLN A 22 -1.44 0.70 6.95
CA GLN A 22 -1.23 1.79 7.89
C GLN A 22 -0.54 1.32 9.18
N LYS A 23 -0.90 0.15 9.71
CA LYS A 23 -0.20 -0.44 10.87
C LYS A 23 1.27 -0.73 10.59
N ILE A 24 1.60 -1.20 9.38
CA ILE A 24 2.99 -1.48 9.00
C ILE A 24 3.78 -0.16 8.88
N ILE A 25 3.24 0.82 8.16
CA ILE A 25 3.85 2.15 7.98
C ILE A 25 4.06 2.84 9.34
N ASN A 26 3.09 2.76 10.25
CA ASN A 26 3.16 3.38 11.57
C ASN A 26 3.90 2.55 12.62
N SER A 27 4.47 1.40 12.26
CA SER A 27 5.27 0.61 13.20
C SER A 27 6.53 1.40 13.64
N PRO A 28 7.01 1.23 14.89
CA PRO A 28 8.19 1.96 15.38
C PRO A 28 9.43 1.76 14.48
N THR A 29 9.60 0.55 13.95
CA THR A 29 10.69 0.22 13.04
C THR A 29 10.56 1.02 11.74
N ALA A 30 9.39 1.01 11.11
CA ALA A 30 9.17 1.68 9.84
C ALA A 30 9.27 3.21 9.95
N GLN A 31 8.71 3.78 11.03
CA GLN A 31 8.85 5.20 11.33
C GLN A 31 10.30 5.62 11.60
N LYS A 32 11.10 4.77 12.26
CA LYS A 32 12.52 5.05 12.51
C LYS A 32 13.38 4.93 11.26
N SER A 33 13.15 3.91 10.43
CA SER A 33 13.89 3.71 9.17
C SER A 33 13.40 4.59 8.03
N ARG A 34 12.20 5.19 8.18
CA ARG A 34 11.47 5.87 7.11
C ARG A 34 11.24 4.98 5.89
N ALA A 35 10.98 3.70 6.16
CA ALA A 35 10.79 2.70 5.14
C ALA A 35 9.89 1.56 5.61
N ALA A 36 9.07 1.00 4.73
CA ALA A 36 8.19 -0.13 5.01
C ALA A 36 8.22 -1.13 3.86
N LEU A 37 8.27 -2.43 4.16
CA LEU A 37 8.09 -3.48 3.16
C LEU A 37 6.65 -3.97 3.24
N LEU A 38 5.92 -3.87 2.13
CA LEU A 38 4.54 -4.32 2.04
C LEU A 38 4.40 -5.48 1.06
N PHE A 39 3.46 -6.36 1.37
CA PHE A 39 3.00 -7.43 0.48
C PHE A 39 1.48 -7.39 0.42
N ARG A 40 0.93 -7.67 -0.76
CA ARG A 40 -0.49 -8.00 -0.95
C ARG A 40 -0.77 -9.37 -0.32
N LEU A 41 -1.89 -9.51 0.37
CA LEU A 41 -2.37 -10.82 0.82
C LEU A 41 -3.08 -11.55 -0.32
N GLN A 42 -3.05 -12.88 -0.29
CA GLN A 42 -3.64 -13.72 -1.33
C GLN A 42 -5.15 -13.49 -1.54
N ASP A 43 -5.87 -13.05 -0.51
CA ASP A 43 -7.31 -12.76 -0.54
C ASP A 43 -7.65 -11.29 -0.85
N GLU A 44 -6.64 -10.42 -0.95
CA GLU A 44 -6.82 -9.02 -1.33
C GLU A 44 -6.90 -8.87 -2.85
N SER A 45 -7.77 -7.99 -3.34
CA SER A 45 -7.90 -7.69 -4.76
C SER A 45 -6.64 -7.01 -5.30
N GLU A 46 -6.26 -7.35 -6.54
CA GLU A 46 -5.11 -6.74 -7.22
C GLU A 46 -5.38 -5.28 -7.60
N ASP A 47 -6.62 -4.98 -8.03
CA ASP A 47 -7.03 -3.62 -8.39
C ASP A 47 -7.03 -2.71 -7.16
N ASP A 48 -7.60 -3.19 -6.05
CA ASP A 48 -7.61 -2.45 -4.77
C ASP A 48 -6.18 -2.21 -4.28
N TRP A 49 -5.33 -3.23 -4.35
CA TRP A 49 -3.93 -3.13 -3.95
C TRP A 49 -3.18 -2.08 -4.77
N ALA A 50 -3.39 -2.08 -6.09
CA ALA A 50 -2.81 -1.08 -6.98
C ALA A 50 -3.32 0.34 -6.65
N GLN A 51 -4.63 0.50 -6.42
CA GLN A 51 -5.22 1.77 -6.02
C GLN A 51 -4.62 2.29 -4.71
N LEU A 52 -4.51 1.44 -3.68
CA LEU A 52 -3.94 1.85 -2.40
C LEU A 52 -2.49 2.30 -2.53
N LEU A 53 -1.69 1.63 -3.35
CA LEU A 53 -0.31 2.02 -3.60
C LEU A 53 -0.22 3.34 -4.38
N GLU A 54 -1.12 3.56 -5.35
CA GLU A 54 -1.22 4.82 -6.08
C GLU A 54 -1.55 5.98 -5.13
N GLU A 55 -2.58 5.83 -4.27
CA GLU A 55 -2.96 6.82 -3.24
C GLU A 55 -1.79 7.15 -2.30
N ILE A 56 -0.95 6.17 -1.95
CA ILE A 56 0.24 6.38 -1.13
C ILE A 56 1.32 7.15 -1.92
N ALA A 57 1.49 6.85 -3.20
CA ALA A 57 2.49 7.47 -4.07
C ALA A 57 2.11 8.89 -4.53
N GLU A 58 0.85 9.29 -4.41
CA GLU A 58 0.41 10.68 -4.62
C GLU A 58 1.09 11.67 -3.67
N ASN A 59 1.65 11.16 -2.56
CA ASN A 59 2.43 11.97 -1.66
C ASN A 59 3.88 12.13 -2.17
N ASP A 60 4.26 13.37 -2.55
CA ASP A 60 5.56 13.71 -3.14
C ASP A 60 6.78 13.26 -2.32
N ASN A 61 6.62 13.12 -0.99
CA ASN A 61 7.69 12.68 -0.11
C ASN A 61 7.76 11.16 0.05
N VAL A 62 7.04 10.38 -0.78
CA VAL A 62 7.02 8.92 -0.77
C VAL A 62 7.59 8.36 -2.08
N THR A 63 8.34 7.27 -1.98
CA THR A 63 8.85 6.53 -3.13
C THR A 63 8.53 5.06 -2.98
N LEU A 64 7.99 4.46 -4.06
CA LEU A 64 7.73 3.02 -4.15
C LEU A 64 8.81 2.34 -4.99
N ALA A 65 9.33 1.22 -4.49
CA ALA A 65 10.25 0.34 -5.21
C ALA A 65 9.69 -1.08 -5.25
N TRP A 66 9.35 -1.55 -6.45
CA TRP A 66 8.88 -2.90 -6.69
C TRP A 66 10.03 -3.91 -6.63
N ARG A 67 9.80 -5.05 -5.98
CA ARG A 67 10.80 -6.10 -5.78
C ARG A 67 10.42 -7.36 -6.56
N ASP A 68 11.42 -8.16 -6.91
CA ASP A 68 11.24 -9.43 -7.63
C ASP A 68 10.48 -10.50 -6.81
N ASP A 69 10.41 -10.34 -5.49
CA ASP A 69 9.67 -11.22 -4.57
C ASP A 69 8.18 -10.85 -4.45
N GLY A 70 7.69 -9.91 -5.27
CA GLY A 70 6.31 -9.43 -5.24
C GLY A 70 6.02 -8.44 -4.12
N GLY A 71 7.05 -8.05 -3.34
CA GLY A 71 6.94 -7.00 -2.34
C GLY A 71 7.08 -5.60 -2.94
N VAL A 72 6.52 -4.61 -2.24
CA VAL A 72 6.72 -3.19 -2.54
C VAL A 72 7.40 -2.53 -1.35
N GLN A 73 8.59 -2.02 -1.60
CA GLN A 73 9.35 -1.27 -0.60
C GLN A 73 8.98 0.21 -0.71
N LEU A 74 8.42 0.74 0.37
CA LEU A 74 8.12 2.15 0.57
C LEU A 74 9.30 2.84 1.26
N PHE A 75 9.58 4.05 0.84
CA PHE A 75 10.47 4.99 1.51
C PHE A 75 9.78 6.34 1.62
N TRP A 76 10.04 7.10 2.67
CA TRP A 76 9.55 8.47 2.76
C TRP A 76 10.53 9.41 3.44
N THR A 77 10.39 10.71 3.20
CA THR A 77 11.09 11.74 3.96
C THR A 77 10.09 12.52 4.78
N VAL A 78 10.43 12.89 6.02
CA VAL A 78 9.60 13.83 6.77
C VAL A 78 9.95 15.24 6.30
N PRO A 79 9.02 15.97 5.66
CA PRO A 79 9.26 17.36 5.32
C PRO A 79 9.61 18.13 6.60
N LYS A 80 10.66 18.96 6.54
CA LYS A 80 10.93 19.88 7.64
C LYS A 80 9.80 20.89 7.66
N GLU A 81 9.12 21.01 8.79
CA GLU A 81 8.27 22.15 9.08
C GLU A 81 9.20 23.38 9.12
N ASP A 82 8.93 24.38 8.28
CA ASP A 82 9.61 25.69 8.31
C ASP A 82 9.09 26.52 9.49
#